data_AF-A0A1F7J2U2-F1
#
_entry.id   AF-A0A1F7J2U2-F1
#
_cell.length_a   1.000
_cell.length_b   1.000
_cell.length_c   1.000
_cell.angle_alpha   90.00
_cell.angle_beta   90.00
_cell.angle_gamma   90.00
#
_symmetry.space_group_name_H-M   'P 1'
#
loop_
_entity.id
_entity.type
_entity.pdbx_description
1 polymer ?
#
loop_
_entity_poly.entity_id
_entity_poly.type
_entity_poly.pdbx_seq_one_letter_code
_entity_poly.pdbx_strand_id
1 'polypeptide(L)'
;MKNLFGYKYTAMIGVGLVLVLFFAVLIGSTFRAGKSNTSTAPTIIPTRSDFNPGGFEGEAIPPLSEDQLSSLPQKTRKYSSDQLVRLQRFDQNIPYYSQEFDIGYSKMLDQYFISLKSQDASTKFDEYLKESNLLDIRNVYRDLFVTGTDPVYNQMKQAEDEYLKNQTNP
;
A
#
# COMPACT_ATOMS: atom_id res chain seq x y z
N MET A 1 6.50 43.71 40.84
CA MET A 1 6.66 43.20 39.46
C MET A 1 6.32 41.72 39.50
N LYS A 2 5.22 41.30 38.86
CA LYS A 2 4.67 39.93 38.94
C LYS A 2 5.24 39.05 37.83
N ASN A 3 5.52 37.80 38.20
CA ASN A 3 6.21 36.75 37.45
C ASN A 3 5.67 36.53 36.04
N LEU A 4 6.52 36.76 35.03
CA LEU A 4 6.22 36.56 33.61
C LEU A 4 6.88 35.30 33.00
N PHE A 5 7.29 34.33 33.82
CA PHE A 5 8.01 33.13 33.37
C PHE A 5 7.19 31.82 33.42
N GLY A 6 5.94 31.85 33.90
CA GLY A 6 5.13 30.63 34.11
C GLY A 6 4.22 30.21 32.94
N TYR A 7 4.02 31.05 31.92
CA TYR A 7 2.94 30.83 30.94
C TYR A 7 3.34 30.10 29.66
N LYS A 8 4.64 29.91 29.39
CA LYS A 8 5.09 29.25 28.15
C LYS A 8 5.07 27.72 28.22
N TYR A 9 5.25 27.14 29.41
CA TYR A 9 5.31 25.69 29.60
C TYR A 9 3.95 25.04 29.83
N THR A 10 2.98 25.77 30.37
CA THR A 10 1.61 25.30 30.57
C THR A 10 0.83 25.16 29.26
N ALA A 11 1.11 26.01 28.26
CA ALA A 11 0.48 25.92 26.94
C ALA A 11 0.94 24.68 26.14
N MET A 12 2.22 24.29 26.23
CA MET A 12 2.76 23.12 25.53
C MET A 12 2.21 21.79 26.09
N ILE A 13 2.00 21.71 27.40
CA ILE A 13 1.43 20.53 28.05
C ILE A 13 -0.06 20.39 27.68
N GLY A 14 -0.80 21.50 27.58
CA GLY A 14 -2.21 21.49 27.18
C GLY A 14 -2.44 21.02 25.74
N VAL A 15 -1.59 21.43 24.80
CA VAL A 15 -1.70 21.02 23.38
C VAL A 15 -1.35 19.53 23.20
N GLY A 16 -0.36 19.03 23.94
CA GLY A 16 0.00 17.60 23.92
C GLY A 16 -1.11 16.69 24.44
N LEU A 17 -1.82 17.10 25.49
CA LEU A 17 -2.89 16.30 26.11
C LEU A 17 -4.14 16.21 25.21
N VAL A 18 -4.45 17.27 24.46
CA VAL A 18 -5.55 17.26 23.47
C VAL A 18 -5.23 16.33 22.29
N LEU A 19 -3.98 16.31 21.82
CA LEU A 19 -3.55 15.41 20.74
C LEU A 19 -3.65 13.94 21.15
N VAL A 20 -3.21 13.57 22.36
CA VAL A 20 -3.29 12.18 22.85
C VAL A 20 -4.75 11.71 22.99
N LEU A 21 -5.66 12.58 23.45
CA LEU A 21 -7.08 12.26 23.53
C LEU A 21 -7.73 12.11 22.14
N PHE A 22 -7.30 12.88 21.14
CA PHE A 22 -7.80 12.76 19.77
C PHE A 22 -7.46 11.40 19.14
N PHE A 23 -6.25 10.88 19.39
CA PHE A 23 -5.85 9.54 18.93
C PHE A 23 -6.56 8.40 19.68
N ALA A 24 -6.85 8.56 20.98
CA ALA A 24 -7.57 7.55 21.75
C ALA A 24 -9.02 7.33 21.29
N VAL A 25 -9.70 8.39 20.81
CA VAL A 25 -11.07 8.28 20.28
C VAL A 25 -11.09 7.65 18.88
N LEU A 26 -10.04 7.83 18.07
CA LEU A 26 -9.93 7.25 16.73
C LEU A 26 -9.70 5.73 16.71
N ILE A 27 -9.11 5.18 17.79
CA ILE A 27 -8.86 3.73 17.92
C ILE A 27 -10.09 2.98 18.49
N GLY A 28 -11.02 3.67 19.13
CA GLY A 28 -12.18 3.07 19.81
C GLY A 28 -13.35 2.68 18.91
N SER A 29 -13.37 3.05 17.62
CA SER A 29 -14.54 2.87 16.74
C SER A 29 -14.50 1.62 15.86
N THR A 30 -13.41 0.84 15.86
CA THR A 30 -13.26 -0.31 14.94
C THR A 30 -13.60 -1.68 15.53
N PHE A 31 -13.92 -1.78 16.83
CA PHE A 31 -14.38 -3.04 17.42
C PHE A 31 -15.91 -3.08 17.58
N ARG A 32 -16.61 -3.37 16.48
CA ARG A 32 -18.00 -3.83 16.50
C ARG A 32 -18.01 -5.36 16.36
N ALA A 33 -18.51 -6.00 17.41
CA ALA A 33 -18.52 -7.44 17.63
C ALA A 33 -19.22 -8.25 16.53
N GLY A 34 -18.58 -9.37 16.14
CA GLY A 34 -19.17 -10.47 15.38
C GLY A 34 -19.23 -11.74 16.24
N LYS A 35 -20.46 -12.17 16.54
CA LYS A 35 -20.86 -13.25 17.45
C LYS A 35 -20.58 -14.63 16.81
N SER A 36 -19.74 -15.46 17.44
CA SER A 36 -19.51 -16.85 17.00
C SER A 36 -20.57 -17.78 17.58
N ASN A 37 -21.40 -18.38 16.73
CA ASN A 37 -22.24 -19.52 17.11
C ASN A 37 -21.49 -20.81 16.75
N THR A 38 -21.11 -21.57 17.77
CA THR A 38 -20.68 -22.96 17.66
C THR A 38 -21.90 -23.84 17.38
N SER A 39 -21.84 -24.71 16.36
CA SER A 39 -22.60 -25.96 16.37
C SER A 39 -21.89 -27.01 15.53
N THR A 40 -21.48 -28.06 16.21
CA THR A 40 -20.78 -29.24 15.72
C THR A 40 -21.80 -30.33 15.40
N ALA A 41 -21.74 -30.96 14.22
CA ALA A 41 -22.00 -32.39 14.07
C ALA A 41 -21.48 -32.93 12.71
N PRO A 42 -20.96 -34.16 12.65
CA PRO A 42 -20.23 -34.71 11.50
C PRO A 42 -21.13 -35.57 10.60
N THR A 43 -20.86 -35.62 9.29
CA THR A 43 -21.39 -36.69 8.42
C THR A 43 -20.41 -37.05 7.31
N ILE A 44 -19.70 -38.16 7.56
CA ILE A 44 -19.32 -39.29 6.68
C ILE A 44 -18.86 -38.98 5.24
N ILE A 45 -17.59 -39.33 5.01
CA ILE A 45 -16.79 -39.27 3.78
C ILE A 45 -17.24 -40.34 2.76
N PRO A 46 -17.44 -39.99 1.48
CA PRO A 46 -17.24 -40.91 0.38
C PRO A 46 -15.92 -40.60 -0.34
N THR A 47 -15.03 -41.57 -0.26
CA THR A 47 -13.68 -41.65 -0.82
C THR A 47 -13.66 -41.54 -2.35
N ARG A 48 -12.96 -40.53 -2.88
CA ARG A 48 -12.18 -40.58 -4.15
C ARG A 48 -11.00 -39.64 -3.95
N SER A 49 -9.86 -40.11 -3.43
CA SER A 49 -8.77 -40.72 -4.21
C SER A 49 -8.44 -39.94 -5.47
N ASP A 50 -7.85 -38.75 -5.30
CA ASP A 50 -6.78 -38.23 -6.18
C ASP A 50 -5.84 -37.41 -5.28
N PHE A 51 -4.88 -38.11 -4.69
CA PHE A 51 -3.80 -37.55 -3.89
C PHE A 51 -2.81 -36.86 -4.83
N ASN A 52 -2.84 -35.53 -4.89
CA ASN A 52 -1.77 -34.72 -5.46
C ASN A 52 -1.04 -33.98 -4.32
N PRO A 53 0.13 -34.45 -3.86
CA PRO A 53 0.81 -33.87 -2.71
C PRO A 53 1.64 -32.66 -3.19
N GLY A 54 1.04 -31.47 -3.13
CA GLY A 54 1.70 -30.22 -3.46
C GLY A 54 0.71 -29.07 -3.43
N GLY A 55 0.20 -28.78 -2.23
CA GLY A 55 -0.81 -27.75 -2.02
C GLY A 55 -0.34 -26.35 -2.41
N PHE A 56 -1.23 -25.61 -3.06
CA PHE A 56 -1.66 -24.25 -2.73
C PHE A 56 -2.89 -23.97 -3.60
N GLU A 57 -4.08 -24.28 -3.07
CA GLU A 57 -5.33 -23.73 -3.59
C GLU A 57 -5.39 -22.24 -3.21
N GLY A 58 -4.70 -21.44 -4.01
CA GLY A 58 -5.17 -20.11 -4.36
C GLY A 58 -5.22 -20.13 -5.86
N GLU A 59 -6.41 -20.11 -6.45
CA GLU A 59 -6.54 -19.91 -7.89
C GLU A 59 -5.75 -18.65 -8.26
N ALA A 60 -4.54 -18.84 -8.80
CA ALA A 60 -3.80 -17.78 -9.42
C ALA A 60 -4.61 -17.40 -10.64
N ILE A 61 -5.41 -16.33 -10.51
CA ILE A 61 -6.06 -15.70 -11.65
C ILE A 61 -4.93 -15.52 -12.68
N PRO A 62 -5.01 -16.16 -13.85
CA PRO A 62 -3.94 -16.04 -14.83
C PRO A 62 -3.75 -14.55 -15.11
N PRO A 63 -2.50 -14.06 -15.14
CA PRO A 63 -2.25 -12.65 -15.43
C PRO A 63 -2.99 -12.30 -16.73
N LEU A 64 -3.76 -11.21 -16.71
CA LEU A 64 -4.48 -10.74 -17.89
C LEU A 64 -3.50 -10.65 -19.05
N SER A 65 -3.91 -11.14 -20.23
CA SER A 65 -3.09 -11.06 -21.43
C SER A 65 -2.77 -9.61 -21.78
N GLU A 66 -1.59 -9.33 -22.37
CA GLU A 66 -1.18 -7.95 -22.71
C GLU A 66 -2.20 -7.24 -23.63
N ASP A 67 -2.91 -8.00 -24.48
CA ASP A 67 -3.98 -7.52 -25.34
C ASP A 67 -5.23 -7.09 -24.55
N GLN A 68 -5.52 -7.72 -23.40
CA GLN A 68 -6.60 -7.29 -22.51
C GLN A 68 -6.20 -6.06 -21.70
N LEU A 69 -4.96 -6.00 -21.22
CA LEU A 69 -4.40 -4.85 -20.48
C LEU A 69 -4.31 -3.57 -21.30
N SER A 70 -4.13 -3.68 -22.62
CA SER A 70 -4.03 -2.53 -23.53
C SER A 70 -5.39 -1.96 -23.93
N SER A 71 -6.49 -2.70 -23.71
CA SER A 71 -7.86 -2.23 -23.93
C SER A 71 -8.47 -1.47 -22.75
N LEU A 72 -7.84 -1.57 -21.57
CA LEU A 72 -8.28 -0.87 -20.37
C LEU A 72 -7.82 0.60 -20.43
N PRO A 73 -8.62 1.57 -19.95
CA PRO A 73 -8.18 2.95 -19.82
C PRO A 73 -6.92 2.97 -18.94
N GLN A 74 -5.84 3.57 -19.44
CA GLN A 74 -4.59 3.70 -18.70
C GLN A 74 -4.43 5.14 -18.25
N LYS A 75 -4.07 5.32 -16.98
CA LYS A 75 -3.55 6.60 -16.52
C LYS A 75 -2.17 6.75 -17.12
N THR A 76 -1.93 7.86 -17.81
CA THR A 76 -0.62 8.15 -18.43
C THR A 76 -0.08 9.47 -17.92
N ARG A 77 1.18 9.47 -17.46
CA ARG A 77 1.93 10.69 -17.17
C ARG A 77 2.85 11.06 -18.32
N LYS A 78 3.14 12.35 -18.43
CA LYS A 78 4.07 12.90 -19.42
C LYS A 78 5.43 13.13 -18.78
N TYR A 79 6.33 12.18 -18.96
CA TYR A 79 7.70 12.27 -18.49
C TYR A 79 8.61 12.91 -19.56
N SER A 80 9.65 13.61 -19.13
CA SER A 80 10.75 13.97 -20.04
C SER A 80 11.57 12.73 -20.42
N SER A 81 12.34 12.80 -21.51
CA SER A 81 13.20 11.68 -21.92
C SER A 81 14.20 11.25 -20.84
N ASP A 82 14.76 12.22 -20.11
CA ASP A 82 15.67 11.93 -18.99
C ASP A 82 14.95 11.26 -17.82
N GLN A 83 13.72 11.68 -17.49
CA GLN A 83 12.90 11.06 -16.46
C GLN A 83 12.54 9.61 -16.81
N LEU A 84 12.18 9.35 -18.07
CA LEU A 84 11.90 7.99 -18.56
C LEU A 84 13.12 7.08 -18.38
N VAL A 85 14.31 7.55 -18.75
CA VAL A 85 15.54 6.77 -18.60
C VAL A 85 15.82 6.46 -17.12
N ARG A 86 15.58 7.42 -16.22
CA ARG A 86 15.74 7.19 -14.76
C ARG A 86 14.73 6.20 -14.21
N LEU A 87 13.46 6.30 -14.62
CA LEU A 87 12.41 5.34 -14.22
C LEU A 87 12.68 3.94 -14.77
N GLN A 88 13.16 3.81 -16.01
CA GLN A 88 13.55 2.51 -16.57
C GLN A 88 14.72 1.86 -15.80
N ARG A 89 15.71 2.66 -15.39
CA ARG A 89 16.80 2.15 -14.53
C ARG A 89 16.28 1.76 -13.15
N PHE A 90 15.34 2.52 -12.62
CA PHE A 90 14.71 2.19 -11.36
C PHE A 90 13.99 0.84 -11.43
N ASP A 91 13.15 0.64 -12.45
CA ASP A 91 12.44 -0.63 -12.70
C ASP A 91 13.37 -1.85 -12.71
N GLN A 92 14.55 -1.70 -13.33
CA GLN A 92 15.55 -2.77 -13.39
C GLN A 92 16.19 -3.12 -12.05
N ASN A 93 16.15 -2.19 -11.08
CA ASN A 93 16.82 -2.31 -9.79
C ASN A 93 15.84 -2.40 -8.61
N ILE A 94 14.55 -2.64 -8.88
CA ILE A 94 13.54 -2.74 -7.83
C ILE A 94 13.85 -3.93 -6.91
N PRO A 95 13.95 -3.70 -5.59
CA PRO A 95 14.00 -4.78 -4.62
C PRO A 95 12.59 -5.34 -4.40
N TYR A 96 12.17 -6.26 -5.27
CA TYR A 96 10.82 -6.85 -5.22
C TYR A 96 10.51 -7.55 -3.88
N TYR A 97 11.55 -8.03 -3.19
CA TYR A 97 11.44 -8.65 -1.87
C TYR A 97 12.59 -8.17 -0.99
N SER A 98 12.32 -7.18 -0.13
CA SER A 98 13.29 -6.72 0.88
C SER A 98 12.74 -6.84 2.29
N GLN A 99 13.63 -6.73 3.27
CA GLN A 99 13.27 -6.73 4.68
C GLN A 99 12.53 -5.45 5.09
N GLU A 100 12.87 -4.32 4.46
CA GLU A 100 12.36 -3.00 4.85
C GLU A 100 11.07 -2.66 4.12
N PHE A 101 11.05 -2.85 2.80
CA PHE A 101 9.91 -2.56 1.95
C PHE A 101 9.88 -3.41 0.68
N ASP A 102 8.70 -3.66 0.14
CA ASP A 102 8.53 -4.22 -1.21
C ASP A 102 7.95 -3.17 -2.14
N ILE A 103 8.29 -3.26 -3.43
CA ILE A 103 7.77 -2.37 -4.46
C ILE A 103 7.15 -3.22 -5.59
N GLY A 104 5.99 -2.80 -6.07
CA GLY A 104 5.41 -3.27 -7.31
C GLY A 104 4.93 -2.10 -8.17
N TYR A 105 4.72 -2.36 -9.45
CA TYR A 105 4.30 -1.35 -10.42
C TYR A 105 3.00 -1.77 -11.12
N SER A 106 2.02 -0.87 -11.11
CA SER A 106 0.81 -1.00 -11.91
C SER A 106 0.99 -0.28 -13.23
N LYS A 107 0.98 -1.02 -14.34
CA LYS A 107 0.93 -0.45 -15.69
C LYS A 107 -0.36 0.32 -15.93
N MET A 108 -1.49 -0.11 -15.35
CA MET A 108 -2.79 0.53 -15.56
C MET A 108 -2.86 1.92 -14.92
N LEU A 109 -2.28 2.06 -13.72
CA LEU A 109 -2.28 3.31 -12.96
C LEU A 109 -1.03 4.15 -13.20
N ASP A 110 -0.02 3.60 -13.89
CA ASP A 110 1.32 4.16 -14.04
C ASP A 110 1.92 4.52 -12.65
N GLN A 111 1.75 3.63 -11.66
CA GLN A 111 2.07 3.90 -10.26
C GLN A 111 2.88 2.79 -9.61
N TYR A 112 3.81 3.17 -8.75
CA TYR A 112 4.52 2.28 -7.85
C TYR A 112 3.79 2.19 -6.51
N PHE A 113 3.58 0.96 -6.05
CA PHE A 113 3.00 0.63 -4.77
C PHE A 113 4.08 0.06 -3.86
N ILE A 114 4.20 0.63 -2.66
CA ILE A 114 5.25 0.32 -1.70
C ILE A 114 4.62 -0.20 -0.42
N SER A 115 4.98 -1.43 -0.05
CA SER A 115 4.61 -2.02 1.24
C SER A 115 5.74 -1.79 2.23
N LEU A 116 5.51 -0.97 3.25
CA LEU A 116 6.45 -0.67 4.33
C LEU A 116 6.31 -1.72 5.44
N LYS A 117 7.36 -2.51 5.70
CA LYS A 117 7.31 -3.66 6.60
C LYS A 117 7.89 -3.40 7.99
N SER A 118 8.78 -2.42 8.10
CA SER A 118 9.49 -2.09 9.34
C SER A 118 9.18 -0.67 9.81
N GLN A 119 9.57 -0.36 11.05
CA GLN A 119 9.44 0.98 11.61
C GLN A 119 10.31 2.03 10.88
N ASP A 120 11.45 1.60 10.31
CA ASP A 120 12.39 2.48 9.60
C ASP A 120 12.21 2.45 8.07
N ALA A 121 11.26 1.65 7.58
CA ALA A 121 11.02 1.41 6.16
C ALA A 121 10.78 2.70 5.36
N SER A 122 10.07 3.67 5.93
CA SER A 122 9.82 4.96 5.29
C SER A 122 11.12 5.72 5.02
N THR A 123 12.01 5.78 6.01
CA THR A 123 13.31 6.44 5.88
C THR A 123 14.19 5.70 4.87
N LYS A 124 14.19 4.36 4.92
CA LYS A 124 14.96 3.52 3.99
C LYS A 124 14.48 3.66 2.55
N PHE A 125 13.18 3.79 2.34
CA PHE A 125 12.61 4.05 1.02
C PHE A 125 12.97 5.44 0.50
N ASP A 126 12.94 6.47 1.36
CA ASP A 126 13.37 7.82 0.98
C ASP A 126 14.86 7.87 0.60
N GLU A 127 15.72 7.17 1.34
CA GLU A 127 17.14 6.97 1.01
C GLU A 127 17.30 6.28 -0.36
N TYR A 128 16.55 5.21 -0.60
CA TYR A 128 16.59 4.47 -1.86
C TYR A 128 16.15 5.33 -3.07
N LEU A 129 15.10 6.14 -2.92
CA LEU A 129 14.68 7.08 -3.97
C LEU A 129 15.71 8.17 -4.23
N LYS A 130 16.42 8.61 -3.19
CA LYS A 130 17.51 9.59 -3.31
C LYS A 130 18.69 9.00 -4.09
N GLU A 131 19.12 7.79 -3.74
CA GLU A 131 20.19 7.07 -4.43
C GLU A 131 19.83 6.78 -5.89
N SER A 132 18.55 6.49 -6.16
CA SER A 132 18.02 6.28 -7.50
C SER A 132 17.81 7.57 -8.30
N ASN A 133 18.07 8.75 -7.71
CA ASN A 133 17.88 10.06 -8.32
C ASN A 133 16.45 10.31 -8.84
N LEU A 134 15.44 9.97 -8.02
CA LEU A 134 14.02 10.09 -8.34
C LEU A 134 13.25 11.09 -7.46
N LEU A 135 13.91 11.77 -6.53
CA LEU A 135 13.25 12.70 -5.62
C LEU A 135 12.57 13.86 -6.35
N ASP A 136 13.17 14.37 -7.43
CA ASP A 136 12.56 15.39 -8.28
C ASP A 136 11.30 14.87 -8.97
N ILE A 137 11.32 13.63 -9.47
CA ILE A 137 10.16 12.99 -10.10
C ILE A 137 9.03 12.80 -9.08
N ARG A 138 9.33 12.31 -7.87
CA ARG A 138 8.37 12.19 -6.77
C ARG A 138 7.76 13.54 -6.38
N ASN A 139 8.56 14.61 -6.38
CA ASN A 139 8.06 15.95 -6.04
C ASN A 139 7.05 16.48 -7.07
N VAL A 140 7.27 16.16 -8.35
CA VAL A 140 6.35 16.52 -9.45
C VAL A 140 5.11 15.61 -9.41
N TYR A 141 5.30 14.30 -9.27
CA TYR A 141 4.24 13.30 -9.25
C TYR A 141 4.15 12.66 -7.87
N ARG A 142 3.52 13.36 -6.93
CA ARG A 142 3.41 12.88 -5.53
C ARG A 142 2.69 11.55 -5.41
N ASP A 143 1.79 11.27 -6.35
CA ASP A 143 1.00 10.04 -6.41
C ASP A 143 1.68 8.92 -7.20
N LEU A 144 2.92 9.11 -7.67
CA LEU A 144 3.68 8.09 -8.40
C LEU A 144 4.15 6.97 -7.48
N PHE A 145 4.49 7.30 -6.23
CA PHE A 145 4.94 6.35 -5.22
C PHE A 145 3.93 6.33 -4.08
N VAL A 146 3.08 5.32 -4.07
CA VAL A 146 2.02 5.13 -3.06
C VAL A 146 2.54 4.19 -1.98
N THR A 147 2.61 4.68 -0.74
CA THR A 147 3.11 3.91 0.40
C THR A 147 1.97 3.41 1.28
N GLY A 148 2.05 2.17 1.73
CA GLY A 148 1.11 1.57 2.70
C GLY A 148 1.75 0.42 3.47
N THR A 149 1.00 -0.17 4.40
CA THR A 149 1.48 -1.33 5.22
C THR A 149 0.96 -2.67 4.71
N ASP A 150 -0.08 -2.67 3.88
CA ASP A 150 -0.63 -3.89 3.29
C ASP A 150 0.33 -4.49 2.25
N PRO A 151 0.21 -5.78 1.90
CA PRO A 151 0.96 -6.35 0.80
C PRO A 151 0.75 -5.56 -0.51
N VAL A 152 1.83 -5.36 -1.28
CA VAL A 152 1.83 -4.58 -2.53
C VAL A 152 0.69 -5.00 -3.46
N TYR A 153 0.48 -6.31 -3.65
CA TYR A 153 -0.57 -6.85 -4.51
C TYR A 153 -1.97 -6.38 -4.09
N ASN A 154 -2.27 -6.34 -2.79
CA ASN A 154 -3.58 -5.94 -2.29
C ASN A 154 -3.82 -4.45 -2.49
N GLN A 155 -2.82 -3.61 -2.17
CA GLN A 155 -2.88 -2.17 -2.39
C GLN A 155 -3.11 -1.85 -3.87
N MET A 156 -2.33 -2.50 -4.74
CA MET A 156 -2.42 -2.33 -6.19
C MET A 156 -3.79 -2.76 -6.71
N LYS A 157 -4.24 -3.97 -6.38
CA LYS A 157 -5.55 -4.48 -6.83
C LYS A 157 -6.71 -3.59 -6.38
N GLN A 158 -6.70 -3.12 -5.14
CA GLN A 158 -7.75 -2.22 -4.65
C GLN A 158 -7.77 -0.91 -5.45
N ALA A 159 -6.61 -0.28 -5.66
CA ALA A 159 -6.53 0.97 -6.42
C ALA A 159 -6.95 0.78 -7.88
N GLU A 160 -6.60 -0.35 -8.48
CA GLU A 160 -6.97 -0.74 -9.83
C GLU A 160 -8.49 -0.94 -9.97
N ASP A 161 -9.10 -1.67 -9.04
CA ASP A 161 -10.56 -1.91 -9.00
C ASP A 161 -11.33 -0.59 -8.81
N GLU A 162 -10.87 0.30 -7.92
CA GLU A 162 -11.45 1.63 -7.71
C GLU A 162 -11.37 2.49 -8.97
N TYR A 163 -10.22 2.48 -9.66
CA TYR A 163 -10.05 3.20 -10.91
C TYR A 163 -11.01 2.70 -11.99
N LEU A 164 -11.11 1.39 -12.19
CA LEU A 164 -12.02 0.78 -13.18
C LEU A 164 -13.49 1.09 -12.87
N LYS A 165 -13.88 1.05 -11.59
CA LYS A 165 -15.25 1.43 -11.17
C LYS A 165 -15.59 2.87 -11.55
N ASN A 166 -14.66 3.79 -11.34
CA ASN A 166 -14.85 5.20 -11.68
C ASN A 166 -14.87 5.47 -13.20
N GLN A 167 -14.21 4.63 -14.00
CA GLN A 167 -14.26 4.73 -15.47
C GLN A 167 -15.56 4.14 -16.05
N THR A 168 -16.17 3.17 -15.37
CA THR A 168 -17.37 2.47 -15.85
C THR A 168 -18.68 3.07 -15.32
N ASN A 169 -18.64 3.86 -14.24
CA ASN A 169 -19.76 4.65 -13.72
C ASN A 169 -19.34 6.13 -13.45
N PRO A 170 -19.04 6.92 -14.49
CA PRO A 170 -18.67 8.33 -14.34
C PRO A 170 -19.84 9.23 -13.93
#